data_AF-A0A8J6GJU2-F1
#
_entry.id   AF-A0A8J6GJU2-F1
#
_cell.length_a   1.000
_cell.length_b   1.000
_cell.length_c   1.000
_cell.angle_alpha   90.00
_cell.angle_beta   90.00
_cell.angle_gamma   90.00
#
_symmetry.space_group_name_H-M   'P 1'
#
loop_
_entity.id
_entity.type
_entity.pdbx_description
1 polymer ?
#
loop_
_entity_poly.entity_id
_entity_poly.type
_entity_poly.pdbx_seq_one_letter_code
_entity_poly.pdbx_strand_id
1 'polypeptide(L)'
;MVKFLLLALAFGLAHAYAELEGKWVTNAIAADNVDKIEKEGPLRLYVRELTCSEACSQMGVTFYVNVNGQCSETKVIGYRQEDDKYRTQFEGDNRFEPVHATPENIVFTSKNVDRAGQTTNLIFVVGKNGSGFSDVVREVTP
;
A
#
# COMPACT_ATOMS: atom_id res chain seq x y z
N MET A 1 -32.47 9.64 -15.23
CA MET A 1 -32.10 8.43 -14.46
C MET A 1 -30.58 8.23 -14.35
N VAL A 2 -29.78 8.55 -15.37
CA VAL A 2 -28.30 8.37 -15.33
C VAL A 2 -27.60 9.26 -14.28
N LYS A 3 -28.03 10.52 -14.09
CA LYS A 3 -27.41 11.45 -13.12
C LYS A 3 -27.47 10.98 -11.66
N PHE A 4 -28.56 10.33 -11.25
CA PHE A 4 -28.69 9.80 -9.89
C PHE A 4 -27.80 8.56 -9.68
N LEU A 5 -27.67 7.72 -10.71
CA LEU A 5 -26.78 6.56 -10.68
C LEU A 5 -25.31 6.97 -10.59
N LEU A 6 -24.89 7.97 -11.37
CA LEU A 6 -23.53 8.52 -11.35
C LEU A 6 -23.17 9.12 -9.98
N LEU A 7 -24.13 9.81 -9.34
CA LEU A 7 -23.92 10.39 -8.03
C LEU A 7 -23.77 9.31 -6.95
N ALA A 8 -24.63 8.29 -6.96
CA ALA A 8 -24.52 7.15 -6.05
C ALA A 8 -23.20 6.39 -6.23
N LEU A 9 -22.74 6.20 -7.47
CA LEU A 9 -21.46 5.56 -7.77
C LEU A 9 -20.27 6.37 -7.22
N ALA A 10 -20.28 7.69 -7.43
CA ALA A 10 -19.24 8.59 -6.91
C ALA A 10 -19.18 8.58 -5.36
N PHE A 11 -20.33 8.57 -4.69
CA PHE A 11 -20.38 8.47 -3.23
C PHE A 11 -19.96 7.09 -2.70
N GLY A 12 -20.31 6.00 -3.40
CA GLY A 12 -19.89 4.65 -3.05
C GLY A 12 -18.37 4.46 -3.17
N LEU A 13 -17.77 4.95 -4.25
CA LEU A 13 -16.31 4.96 -4.44
C LEU A 13 -15.62 5.81 -3.36
N ALA A 14 -16.12 7.02 -3.09
CA ALA A 14 -15.55 7.88 -2.04
C ALA A 14 -15.59 7.24 -0.64
N HIS A 15 -16.65 6.49 -0.32
CA HIS A 15 -16.72 5.72 0.94
C HIS A 15 -15.70 4.58 0.97
N ALA A 16 -15.58 3.80 -0.10
CA ALA A 16 -14.62 2.69 -0.16
C ALA A 16 -13.17 3.17 0.01
N TYR A 17 -12.79 4.33 -0.53
CA TYR A 17 -11.44 4.86 -0.34
C TYR A 17 -11.22 5.48 1.05
N ALA A 18 -12.26 6.00 1.70
CA ALA A 18 -12.16 6.48 3.08
C ALA A 18 -11.79 5.35 4.06
N GLU A 19 -12.15 4.09 3.75
CA GLU A 19 -11.78 2.92 4.55
C GLU A 19 -10.26 2.64 4.54
N LEU A 20 -9.51 3.21 3.60
CA LEU A 20 -8.05 3.05 3.54
C LEU A 20 -7.32 3.91 4.58
N GLU A 21 -7.92 5.02 5.01
CA GLU A 21 -7.29 5.96 5.93
C GLU A 21 -7.16 5.38 7.36
N GLY A 22 -6.05 5.70 8.01
CA GLY A 22 -5.84 5.48 9.42
C GLY A 22 -4.54 4.75 9.74
N LYS A 23 -4.44 4.28 10.98
CA LYS A 23 -3.26 3.56 11.47
C LYS A 23 -3.27 2.11 11.00
N TRP A 24 -2.11 1.64 10.57
CA TRP A 24 -1.92 0.30 10.01
C TRP A 24 -0.57 -0.26 10.43
N VAL A 25 -0.41 -1.58 10.44
CA VAL A 25 0.84 -2.27 10.75
C VAL A 25 1.14 -3.27 9.64
N THR A 26 2.36 -3.29 9.10
CA THR A 26 2.78 -4.35 8.18
C THR A 26 2.76 -5.70 8.89
N ASN A 27 1.90 -6.61 8.43
CA ASN A 27 1.82 -7.99 8.90
C ASN A 27 2.66 -8.93 8.04
N ALA A 28 2.67 -8.71 6.72
CA ALA A 28 3.48 -9.50 5.79
C ALA A 28 3.92 -8.71 4.56
N ILE A 29 5.02 -9.16 3.97
CA ILE A 29 5.57 -8.70 2.71
C ILE A 29 6.00 -9.93 1.92
N ALA A 30 5.64 -10.00 0.65
CA ALA A 30 6.17 -10.98 -0.29
C ALA A 30 6.76 -10.24 -1.50
N ALA A 31 7.83 -10.78 -2.07
CA ALA A 31 8.47 -10.22 -3.26
C ALA A 31 9.08 -11.34 -4.12
N ASP A 32 9.17 -11.12 -5.42
CA ASP A 32 9.90 -12.01 -6.33
C ASP A 32 11.43 -11.87 -6.20
N ASN A 33 11.94 -10.68 -5.87
CA ASN A 33 13.31 -10.44 -5.44
C ASN A 33 13.37 -10.34 -3.91
N VAL A 34 13.59 -11.47 -3.25
CA VAL A 34 13.50 -11.61 -1.79
C VAL A 34 14.51 -10.73 -1.04
N ASP A 35 15.70 -10.50 -1.61
CA ASP A 35 16.75 -9.63 -1.06
C ASP A 35 16.25 -8.20 -0.81
N LYS A 36 15.29 -7.72 -1.59
CA LYS A 36 14.70 -6.38 -1.41
C LYS A 36 13.88 -6.25 -0.14
N ILE A 37 13.41 -7.35 0.44
CA ILE A 37 12.51 -7.38 1.61
C ILE A 37 13.10 -8.14 2.81
N GLU A 38 14.30 -8.70 2.69
CA GLU A 38 15.05 -9.26 3.82
C GLU A 38 15.46 -8.17 4.82
N LYS A 39 16.09 -8.57 5.94
CA LYS A 39 16.59 -7.61 6.92
C LYS A 39 17.54 -6.62 6.21
N GLU A 40 17.32 -5.32 6.44
CA GLU A 40 18.05 -4.22 5.77
C GLU A 40 17.77 -4.07 4.27
N GLY A 41 16.86 -4.89 3.72
CA GLY A 41 16.35 -4.73 2.36
C GLY A 41 15.60 -3.40 2.21
N PRO A 42 15.84 -2.64 1.12
CA PRO A 42 15.32 -1.28 0.94
C PRO A 42 13.79 -1.20 0.89
N LEU A 43 13.11 -2.29 0.53
CA LEU A 43 11.66 -2.36 0.41
C LEU A 43 11.01 -3.12 1.59
N ARG A 44 11.76 -3.39 2.67
CA ARG A 44 11.20 -3.94 3.91
C ARG A 44 10.55 -2.84 4.74
N LEU A 45 9.35 -2.43 4.33
CA LEU A 45 8.63 -1.29 4.90
C LEU A 45 7.71 -1.70 6.06
N TYR A 46 7.81 -0.97 7.16
CA TYR A 46 6.95 -1.12 8.33
C TYR A 46 5.93 0.03 8.37
N VAL A 47 4.82 -0.13 7.65
CA VAL A 47 3.73 0.85 7.55
C VAL A 47 3.16 1.18 8.94
N ARG A 48 2.80 2.45 9.12
CA ARG A 48 2.22 3.00 10.36
C ARG A 48 0.92 3.74 10.14
N GLU A 49 0.82 4.47 9.04
CA GLU A 49 -0.35 5.30 8.76
C GLU A 49 -0.54 5.47 7.26
N LEU A 50 -1.81 5.43 6.85
CA LEU A 50 -2.27 5.86 5.54
C LEU A 50 -3.14 7.09 5.73
N THR A 51 -2.91 8.14 4.93
CA THR A 51 -3.73 9.36 4.92
C THR A 51 -4.23 9.60 3.51
N CYS A 52 -5.48 10.00 3.36
CA CYS A 52 -6.05 10.38 2.09
C CYS A 52 -6.30 11.88 1.99
N SER A 53 -5.97 12.47 0.85
CA SER A 53 -6.45 13.80 0.46
C SER A 53 -7.06 13.76 -0.93
N GLU A 54 -7.87 14.79 -1.26
CA GLU A 54 -8.45 14.95 -2.59
C GLU A 54 -9.24 13.72 -3.08
N ALA A 55 -10.19 13.23 -2.25
CA ALA A 55 -10.92 11.99 -2.51
C ALA A 55 -9.99 10.78 -2.76
N CYS A 56 -8.95 10.70 -1.94
CA CYS A 56 -7.85 9.74 -2.03
C CYS A 56 -7.12 9.73 -3.38
N SER A 57 -7.17 10.80 -4.19
CA SER A 57 -6.28 10.91 -5.35
C SER A 57 -4.81 11.00 -4.91
N GLN A 58 -4.56 11.41 -3.66
CA GLN A 58 -3.27 11.40 -3.02
C GLN A 58 -3.34 10.53 -1.75
N MET A 59 -2.44 9.57 -1.67
CA MET A 59 -2.30 8.68 -0.51
C MET A 59 -0.94 8.92 0.14
N GLY A 60 -0.94 9.50 1.33
CA GLY A 60 0.23 9.55 2.18
C GLY A 60 0.46 8.19 2.84
N VAL A 61 1.67 7.65 2.74
CA VAL A 61 2.07 6.42 3.41
C VAL A 61 3.23 6.73 4.33
N THR A 62 3.00 6.62 5.64
CA THR A 62 4.03 6.77 6.67
C THR A 62 4.49 5.37 7.10
N PHE A 63 5.80 5.13 7.10
CA PHE A 63 6.40 3.84 7.44
C PHE A 63 7.78 4.01 8.06
N TYR A 64 8.27 2.96 8.72
CA TYR A 64 9.67 2.83 9.06
C TYR A 64 10.39 1.94 8.04
N VAL A 65 11.65 2.27 7.76
CA VAL A 65 12.58 1.41 7.01
C VAL A 65 13.90 1.35 7.77
N ASN A 66 14.61 0.22 7.67
CA ASN A 66 15.92 0.10 8.29
C ASN A 66 16.99 0.55 7.30
N VAL A 67 17.69 1.64 7.62
CA VAL A 67 18.82 2.17 6.83
C VAL A 67 20.05 2.13 7.71
N ASN A 68 21.08 1.37 7.29
CA ASN A 68 22.34 1.22 8.02
C ASN A 68 22.17 0.80 9.50
N GLY A 69 21.23 -0.12 9.77
CA GLY A 69 20.96 -0.62 11.11
C GLY A 69 20.09 0.30 11.99
N GLN A 70 19.62 1.43 11.46
CA GLN A 70 18.76 2.38 12.16
C GLN A 70 17.35 2.43 11.55
N CYS A 71 16.33 2.43 12.39
CA CYS A 71 14.95 2.65 11.96
C CYS A 71 14.74 4.13 11.64
N SER A 72 14.46 4.44 10.37
CA SER A 72 14.12 5.77 9.90
C SER A 72 12.63 5.86 9.59
N GLU A 73 11.94 6.85 10.15
CA GLU A 73 10.56 7.17 9.76
C GLU A 73 10.59 7.91 8.42
N THR A 74 9.78 7.47 7.48
CA THR A 74 9.66 8.05 6.14
C THR A 74 8.19 8.22 5.80
N LYS A 75 7.88 9.30 5.09
CA LYS A 75 6.56 9.54 4.50
C LYS A 75 6.71 9.75 3.00
N VAL A 76 5.95 9.00 2.22
CA VAL A 76 5.82 9.18 0.77
C VAL A 76 4.39 9.56 0.43
N ILE A 77 4.20 10.21 -0.72
CA ILE A 77 2.88 10.50 -1.26
C ILE A 77 2.75 9.74 -2.58
N GLY A 78 1.78 8.83 -2.64
CA GLY A 78 1.33 8.20 -3.86
C GLY A 78 0.29 9.07 -4.55
N TYR A 79 0.47 9.31 -5.84
CA TYR A 79 -0.49 10.04 -6.67
C TYR A 79 -1.22 9.06 -7.58
N ARG A 80 -2.55 8.98 -7.46
CA ARG A 80 -3.40 8.16 -8.32
C ARG A 80 -3.31 8.66 -9.76
N GLN A 81 -3.04 7.75 -10.69
CA GLN A 81 -2.92 8.03 -12.12
C GLN A 81 -4.21 7.65 -12.85
N GLU A 82 -4.24 7.85 -14.17
CA GLU A 82 -5.38 7.50 -15.03
C GLU A 82 -5.69 5.99 -15.08
N ASP A 83 -4.71 5.14 -14.75
CA ASP A 83 -4.89 3.68 -14.63
C ASP A 83 -5.36 3.25 -13.22
N ASP A 84 -5.82 4.21 -12.41
CA ASP A 84 -6.25 4.07 -11.00
C ASP A 84 -5.18 3.58 -10.01
N LYS A 85 -3.92 3.44 -10.46
CA LYS A 85 -2.79 3.06 -9.60
C LYS A 85 -2.12 4.29 -9.01
N TYR A 86 -1.58 4.13 -7.81
CA TYR A 86 -0.77 5.16 -7.17
C TYR A 86 0.68 5.07 -7.65
N ARG A 87 1.27 6.23 -7.93
CA ARG A 87 2.68 6.35 -8.28
C ARG A 87 3.44 7.18 -7.25
N THR A 88 4.62 6.71 -6.83
CA THR A 88 5.50 7.44 -5.91
C THR A 88 6.99 7.13 -6.16
N GLN A 89 7.88 7.96 -5.61
CA GLN A 89 9.33 7.78 -5.68
C GLN A 89 9.87 7.40 -4.30
N PHE A 90 10.42 6.19 -4.19
CA PHE A 90 11.12 5.68 -3.02
C PHE A 90 11.92 4.45 -3.43
N GLU A 91 13.25 4.49 -3.30
CA GLU A 91 14.13 3.40 -3.77
C GLU A 91 13.83 2.99 -5.23
N GLY A 92 13.49 3.98 -6.07
CA GLY A 92 13.00 3.80 -7.44
C GLY A 92 11.57 4.26 -7.66
N ASP A 93 11.06 3.96 -8.86
CA ASP A 93 9.68 4.23 -9.26
C ASP A 93 8.77 3.12 -8.75
N ASN A 94 7.73 3.49 -7.99
CA ASN A 94 6.76 2.53 -7.47
C ASN A 94 5.39 2.78 -8.08
N ARG A 95 4.73 1.71 -8.50
CA ARG A 95 3.30 1.69 -8.86
C ARG A 95 2.59 0.70 -7.98
N PHE A 96 1.63 1.17 -7.18
CA PHE A 96 0.95 0.33 -6.20
C PHE A 96 -0.55 0.60 -6.17
N GLU A 97 -1.32 -0.39 -5.75
CA GLU A 97 -2.77 -0.29 -5.63
C GLU A 97 -3.27 -1.20 -4.50
N PRO A 98 -4.31 -0.78 -3.76
CA PRO A 98 -5.03 -1.70 -2.89
C PRO A 98 -5.85 -2.66 -3.77
N VAL A 99 -5.63 -3.97 -3.60
CA VAL A 99 -6.38 -5.02 -4.32
C VAL A 99 -7.46 -5.66 -3.45
N HIS A 100 -7.36 -5.50 -2.13
CA HIS A 100 -8.35 -5.90 -1.15
C HIS A 100 -8.29 -4.93 0.04
N ALA A 101 -9.44 -4.51 0.55
CA ALA A 101 -9.53 -3.65 1.73
C ALA A 101 -10.75 -4.03 2.56
N THR A 102 -10.54 -4.15 3.86
CA THR A 102 -11.57 -4.35 4.89
C THR A 102 -11.27 -3.42 6.06
N PRO A 103 -12.19 -3.29 7.03
CA PRO A 103 -11.90 -2.54 8.26
C PRO A 103 -10.67 -3.06 9.03
N GLU A 104 -10.30 -4.33 8.87
CA GLU A 104 -9.24 -5.00 9.64
C GLU A 104 -7.90 -5.11 8.90
N ASN A 105 -7.91 -5.21 7.56
CA ASN A 105 -6.70 -5.37 6.77
C ASN A 105 -6.81 -4.80 5.34
N ILE A 106 -5.66 -4.49 4.75
CA ILE A 106 -5.53 -4.09 3.35
C ILE A 106 -4.39 -4.91 2.72
N VAL A 107 -4.63 -5.40 1.51
CA VAL A 107 -3.62 -6.01 0.66
C VAL A 107 -3.30 -5.05 -0.48
N PHE A 108 -2.02 -4.72 -0.60
CA PHE A 108 -1.49 -3.95 -1.72
C PHE A 108 -0.66 -4.85 -2.63
N THR A 109 -0.78 -4.62 -3.93
CA THR A 109 0.27 -5.02 -4.88
C THR A 109 1.13 -3.80 -5.19
N SER A 110 2.41 -4.04 -5.44
CA SER A 110 3.34 -2.98 -5.86
C SER A 110 4.32 -3.51 -6.89
N LYS A 111 4.70 -2.65 -7.83
CA LYS A 111 5.81 -2.86 -8.74
C LYS A 111 6.83 -1.75 -8.54
N ASN A 112 8.02 -2.12 -8.10
CA ASN A 112 9.16 -1.22 -7.96
C ASN A 112 10.11 -1.41 -9.14
N VAL A 113 10.58 -0.31 -9.73
CA VAL A 113 11.70 -0.29 -10.67
C VAL A 113 12.81 0.54 -10.06
N ASP A 114 13.88 -0.11 -9.63
CA ASP A 114 14.98 0.55 -8.94
C ASP A 114 15.86 1.37 -9.91
N ARG A 115 16.86 2.06 -9.35
CA ARG A 115 17.78 2.90 -10.13
C ARG A 115 18.58 2.12 -11.18
N ALA A 116 18.83 0.83 -10.97
CA ALA A 116 19.50 -0.04 -11.93
C ALA A 116 18.53 -0.60 -13.00
N GLY A 117 17.24 -0.29 -12.90
CA GLY A 117 16.19 -0.80 -13.77
C GLY A 117 15.71 -2.20 -13.38
N GLN A 118 16.14 -2.74 -12.24
CA GLN A 118 15.64 -4.03 -11.75
C GLN A 118 14.18 -3.85 -11.32
N THR A 119 13.32 -4.71 -11.86
CA THR A 119 11.91 -4.75 -11.48
C THR A 119 11.71 -5.73 -10.33
N THR A 120 11.00 -5.30 -9.29
CA THR A 120 10.54 -6.15 -8.19
C THR A 120 9.02 -6.04 -8.07
N ASN A 121 8.32 -7.17 -8.04
CA ASN A 121 6.89 -7.24 -7.76
C ASN A 121 6.69 -7.62 -6.30
N LEU A 122 5.82 -6.89 -5.59
CA LEU A 122 5.60 -7.03 -4.16
C LEU A 122 4.12 -7.17 -3.83
N ILE A 123 3.86 -7.85 -2.72
CA ILE A 123 2.59 -7.83 -2.00
C ILE A 123 2.86 -7.31 -0.59
N PHE A 124 2.11 -6.32 -0.15
CA PHE A 124 2.08 -5.87 1.24
C PHE A 124 0.74 -6.21 1.87
N VAL A 125 0.78 -6.76 3.07
CA VAL A 125 -0.38 -6.97 3.90
C VAL A 125 -0.24 -6.08 5.13
N VAL A 126 -1.18 -5.16 5.31
CA VAL A 126 -1.25 -4.30 6.50
C VAL A 126 -2.54 -4.56 7.27
N GLY A 127 -2.47 -4.53 8.60
CA GLY A 127 -3.63 -4.79 9.46
C GLY A 127 -3.71 -3.87 10.67
N LYS A 128 -4.87 -3.85 11.33
CA LYS A 128 -5.05 -3.17 12.63
C LYS A 128 -4.44 -4.04 13.73
N ASN A 129 -3.55 -3.46 14.54
CA ASN A 129 -2.98 -4.07 15.77
C ASN A 129 -2.24 -5.42 15.60
N GLY A 130 -1.76 -5.78 14.41
CA GLY A 130 -1.14 -7.10 14.16
C GLY A 130 -2.14 -8.27 14.13
N SER A 131 -3.41 -8.02 14.44
CA SER A 131 -4.53 -8.93 14.19
C SER A 131 -4.91 -8.94 12.71
N GLY A 132 -5.56 -10.02 12.25
CA GLY A 132 -6.02 -10.18 10.86
C GLY A 132 -5.06 -10.94 9.92
N PHE A 133 -3.84 -11.27 10.34
CA PHE A 133 -2.92 -12.05 9.50
C PHE A 133 -3.47 -13.46 9.15
N SER A 134 -4.20 -14.09 10.07
CA SER A 134 -4.83 -15.39 9.83
C SER A 134 -5.89 -15.37 8.74
N ASP A 135 -6.67 -14.29 8.65
CA ASP A 135 -7.71 -14.15 7.64
C ASP A 135 -7.10 -13.87 6.27
N VAL A 136 -6.03 -13.07 6.24
CA VAL A 136 -5.28 -12.83 5.01
C VAL A 136 -4.65 -14.11 4.47
N VAL A 137 -3.98 -14.92 5.32
CA VAL A 137 -3.39 -16.19 4.88
C VAL A 137 -4.40 -17.10 4.19
N ARG A 138 -5.66 -17.13 4.65
CA ARG A 138 -6.73 -17.94 4.04
C ARG A 138 -7.18 -17.44 2.66
N GLU A 139 -6.97 -16.16 2.34
CA GLU A 139 -7.35 -15.56 1.07
C GLU A 139 -6.21 -15.58 0.04
N VAL A 140 -4.95 -15.53 0.49
CA VAL A 140 -3.77 -15.58 -0.39
C VAL A 140 -3.17 -16.97 -0.60
N THR A 141 -3.66 -18.01 0.09
CA THR A 141 -3.28 -19.41 -0.21
C THR A 141 -4.46 -20.18 -0.80
N PRO A 142 -4.28 -20.91 -1.93
CA PRO A 142 -5.35 -21.68 -2.58
C PRO A 142 -5.78 -22.92 -1.78
#